data_AF-A0A8T3M8P1-F1
#
_entry.id   AF-A0A8T3M8P1-F1
#
_cell.length_a   1.000
_cell.length_b   1.000
_cell.length_c   1.000
_cell.angle_alpha   90.00
_cell.angle_beta   90.00
_cell.angle_gamma   90.00
#
_symmetry.space_group_name_H-M   'P 1'
#
loop_
_entity.id
_entity.type
_entity.pdbx_description
1 polymer ?
#
loop_
_entity_poly.entity_id
_entity_poly.type
_entity_poly.pdbx_seq_one_letter_code
_entity_poly.pdbx_strand_id
1 'polypeptide(L)'
;MFKLLDGFQGGDQYFYHISTESNDIAAATIESATYTPRLANLPAFGKNELGDESALLGFSPTANGETGVDNPERQGLNSTILDALAPINTFPLDPDNSKQDDNNYSPMWDAHINVWTPEAIAAGERRQIIGFEDLEKLVADGSVVDAPANAGDPNDFVAGLKPSKAIINCPVIAQPTEAATMPDTATSEPTPGESAPPLPLIALGALAAVASATFWMRRARV
;
A
#
# COMPACT_ATOMS: atom_id res chain seq x y z
N MET A 1 4.49 16.34 14.63
CA MET A 1 5.72 15.54 14.42
C MET A 1 5.27 14.27 13.72
N PHE A 2 5.78 13.99 12.52
CA PHE A 2 5.38 12.81 11.75
C PHE A 2 5.92 11.53 12.41
N LYS A 3 5.11 10.47 12.40
CA LYS A 3 5.50 9.14 12.86
C LYS A 3 5.70 8.23 11.65
N LEU A 4 6.72 7.39 11.73
CA LEU A 4 6.85 6.25 10.82
C LEU A 4 5.93 5.14 11.34
N LEU A 5 5.09 4.63 10.47
CA LEU A 5 4.11 3.60 10.75
C LEU A 5 4.47 2.34 9.96
N ASP A 6 4.11 1.18 10.51
CA ASP A 6 4.35 -0.13 9.89
C ASP A 6 3.07 -0.66 9.22
N GLY A 7 3.20 -1.65 8.37
CA GLY A 7 2.08 -2.26 7.66
C GLY A 7 2.44 -3.48 6.83
N PHE A 8 1.39 -4.17 6.40
CA PHE A 8 1.45 -5.37 5.58
C PHE A 8 0.87 -5.14 4.20
N GLN A 9 1.41 -5.82 3.20
CA GLN A 9 0.77 -6.01 1.90
C GLN A 9 1.16 -7.41 1.40
N GLY A 10 0.19 -8.14 0.84
CA GLY A 10 0.44 -9.48 0.30
C GLY A 10 0.95 -10.52 1.31
N GLY A 11 0.86 -10.27 2.62
CA GLY A 11 1.43 -11.11 3.67
C GLY A 11 2.84 -10.71 4.13
N ASP A 12 3.48 -9.73 3.49
CA ASP A 12 4.84 -9.29 3.83
C ASP A 12 4.82 -8.04 4.73
N GLN A 13 5.50 -8.14 5.88
CA GLN A 13 5.59 -7.07 6.88
C GLN A 13 6.75 -6.11 6.60
N TYR A 14 6.65 -5.26 5.58
CA TYR A 14 7.76 -4.37 5.27
C TYR A 14 7.35 -3.04 4.61
N PHE A 15 6.25 -2.45 5.05
CA PHE A 15 5.74 -1.20 4.49
C PHE A 15 5.81 -0.07 5.50
N TYR A 16 6.78 0.84 5.29
CA TYR A 16 6.86 2.04 6.11
C TYR A 16 6.10 3.18 5.46
N HIS A 17 5.11 3.70 6.17
CA HIS A 17 4.30 4.84 5.74
C HIS A 17 4.36 5.98 6.75
N ILE A 18 4.03 7.17 6.27
CA ILE A 18 3.81 8.35 7.13
C ILE A 18 2.40 8.82 6.93
N SER A 19 1.73 9.26 7.98
CA SER A 19 0.41 9.90 7.87
C SER A 19 0.60 11.42 7.84
N THR A 20 0.20 12.05 6.75
CA THR A 20 0.42 13.50 6.56
C THR A 20 -0.81 14.31 6.98
N GLU A 21 -1.99 13.87 6.55
CA GLU A 21 -3.27 14.48 6.90
C GLU A 21 -4.46 13.51 6.87
N SER A 22 -5.51 13.86 7.59
CA SER A 22 -6.81 13.17 7.50
C SER A 22 -7.99 14.14 7.65
N ASN A 23 -9.11 13.83 7.01
CA ASN A 23 -10.37 14.57 7.21
C ASN A 23 -11.06 14.25 8.54
N ASP A 24 -10.68 13.15 9.19
CA ASP A 24 -11.28 12.65 10.41
C ASP A 24 -10.38 12.97 11.61
N ILE A 25 -10.99 13.47 12.69
CA ILE A 25 -10.24 13.94 13.86
C ILE A 25 -9.63 12.78 14.66
N ALA A 26 -10.31 11.62 14.68
CA ALA A 26 -9.81 10.46 15.41
C ALA A 26 -8.63 9.85 14.66
N ALA A 27 -8.75 9.65 13.33
CA ALA A 27 -7.65 9.18 12.49
C ALA A 27 -6.45 10.14 12.56
N ALA A 28 -6.67 11.44 12.42
CA ALA A 28 -5.60 12.44 12.55
C ALA A 28 -4.89 12.38 13.92
N THR A 29 -5.65 12.14 14.99
CA THR A 29 -5.10 12.03 16.35
C THR A 29 -4.28 10.75 16.53
N ILE A 30 -4.83 9.61 16.12
CA ILE A 30 -4.20 8.28 16.25
C ILE A 30 -2.89 8.23 15.47
N GLU A 31 -2.90 8.71 14.23
CA GLU A 31 -1.73 8.66 13.34
C GLU A 31 -0.80 9.86 13.46
N SER A 32 -1.10 10.82 14.35
CA SER A 32 -0.34 12.06 14.53
C SER A 32 -0.24 12.91 13.25
N ALA A 33 -1.31 12.92 12.46
CA ALA A 33 -1.45 13.61 11.19
C ALA A 33 -2.11 14.99 11.33
N THR A 34 -2.06 15.79 10.28
CA THR A 34 -2.73 17.11 10.23
C THR A 34 -4.24 16.93 9.99
N TYR A 35 -5.07 17.44 10.91
CA TYR A 35 -6.52 17.45 10.69
C TYR A 35 -6.92 18.42 9.58
N THR A 36 -7.43 17.88 8.47
CA THR A 36 -7.76 18.59 7.23
C THR A 36 -9.21 18.28 6.83
N PRO A 37 -10.21 18.87 7.49
CA PRO A 37 -11.63 18.51 7.30
C PRO A 37 -12.15 18.75 5.87
N ARG A 38 -11.49 19.63 5.10
CA ARG A 38 -11.90 19.93 3.72
C ARG A 38 -11.70 18.76 2.76
N LEU A 39 -10.89 17.76 3.11
CA LEU A 39 -10.78 16.49 2.39
C LEU A 39 -12.13 15.75 2.31
N ALA A 40 -13.05 15.97 3.26
CA ALA A 40 -14.40 15.41 3.20
C ALA A 40 -15.25 15.94 2.02
N ASN A 41 -14.80 17.00 1.34
CA ASN A 41 -15.49 17.57 0.18
C ASN A 41 -14.97 17.03 -1.17
N LEU A 42 -14.10 16.02 -1.16
CA LEU A 42 -13.67 15.38 -2.40
C LEU A 42 -14.86 14.70 -3.10
N PRO A 43 -14.93 14.77 -4.44
CA PRO A 43 -16.17 14.51 -5.19
C PRO A 43 -16.60 13.04 -5.20
N ALA A 44 -15.67 12.09 -5.09
CA ALA A 44 -15.99 10.66 -5.05
C ALA A 44 -15.07 9.90 -4.09
N PHE A 45 -15.68 9.11 -3.20
CA PHE A 45 -15.04 8.23 -2.23
C PHE A 45 -14.78 6.85 -2.83
N GLY A 46 -13.66 6.22 -2.45
CA GLY A 46 -13.35 4.82 -2.76
C GLY A 46 -13.27 4.45 -4.24
N LYS A 47 -12.92 5.42 -5.09
CA LYS A 47 -12.79 5.24 -6.55
C LYS A 47 -11.36 5.58 -6.97
N ASN A 48 -10.68 4.64 -7.61
CA ASN A 48 -9.28 4.74 -8.02
C ASN A 48 -8.98 4.11 -9.38
N GLU A 49 -9.97 3.56 -10.10
CA GLU A 49 -9.71 2.92 -11.39
C GLU A 49 -9.20 3.90 -12.45
N LEU A 50 -8.53 3.37 -13.48
CA LEU A 50 -8.07 4.13 -14.64
C LEU A 50 -9.26 4.70 -15.41
N GLY A 51 -9.73 5.89 -15.02
CA GLY A 51 -10.90 6.57 -15.58
C GLY A 51 -11.78 7.26 -14.54
N ASP A 52 -11.58 6.99 -13.25
CA ASP A 52 -12.33 7.62 -12.17
C ASP A 52 -11.94 9.10 -11.97
N GLU A 53 -12.89 9.90 -11.47
CA GLU A 53 -12.66 11.30 -11.08
C GLU A 53 -11.98 11.44 -9.71
N SER A 54 -11.58 10.33 -9.10
CA SER A 54 -10.97 10.27 -7.79
C SER A 54 -9.72 9.41 -7.81
N ALA A 55 -8.85 9.67 -6.84
CA ALA A 55 -7.66 8.87 -6.55
C ALA A 55 -7.79 8.24 -5.16
N LEU A 56 -9.01 8.08 -4.64
CA LEU A 56 -9.24 7.52 -3.31
C LEU A 56 -9.21 6.00 -3.38
N LEU A 57 -8.11 5.42 -2.90
CA LEU A 57 -7.91 3.98 -2.87
C LEU A 57 -8.51 3.40 -1.58
N GLY A 58 -9.40 2.42 -1.71
CA GLY A 58 -9.97 1.76 -0.54
C GLY A 58 -8.89 1.00 0.25
N PHE A 59 -8.94 1.05 1.58
CA PHE A 59 -8.19 0.13 2.44
C PHE A 59 -8.98 -0.20 3.70
N SER A 60 -8.49 -1.14 4.52
CA SER A 60 -9.25 -1.63 5.68
C SER A 60 -8.40 -1.72 6.95
N PRO A 61 -8.39 -0.65 7.78
CA PRO A 61 -7.87 -0.73 9.14
C PRO A 61 -8.74 -1.62 10.02
N THR A 62 -8.13 -2.42 10.87
CA THR A 62 -8.84 -3.19 11.91
C THR A 62 -9.01 -2.35 13.17
N ALA A 63 -10.23 -2.24 13.70
CA ALA A 63 -10.47 -1.43 14.89
C ALA A 63 -10.21 -2.17 16.21
N ASN A 64 -10.49 -3.48 16.29
CA ASN A 64 -10.50 -4.26 17.54
C ASN A 64 -9.63 -5.53 17.49
N GLY A 65 -8.48 -5.46 16.82
CA GLY A 65 -7.54 -6.57 16.68
C GLY A 65 -6.89 -7.00 18.01
N GLU A 66 -5.92 -7.90 17.94
CA GLU A 66 -5.17 -8.32 19.12
C GLU A 66 -4.31 -7.18 19.70
N THR A 67 -4.05 -7.25 21.01
CA THR A 67 -3.29 -6.23 21.76
C THR A 67 -2.15 -6.85 22.55
N GLY A 68 -1.25 -6.02 23.08
CA GLY A 68 -0.11 -6.43 23.89
C GLY A 68 1.21 -6.09 23.21
N VAL A 69 2.15 -5.53 23.99
CA VAL A 69 3.45 -5.07 23.46
C VAL A 69 4.25 -6.19 22.81
N ASP A 70 4.23 -7.37 23.43
CA ASP A 70 4.98 -8.56 23.00
C ASP A 70 4.13 -9.56 22.20
N ASN A 71 2.89 -9.17 21.84
CA ASN A 71 2.01 -10.04 21.07
C ASN A 71 2.31 -9.90 19.57
N PRO A 72 2.80 -10.96 18.89
CA PRO A 72 3.10 -10.90 17.46
C PRO A 72 1.85 -10.66 16.61
N GLU A 73 0.67 -11.06 17.10
CA GLU A 73 -0.60 -10.90 16.39
C GLU A 73 -1.22 -9.51 16.56
N ARG A 74 -0.54 -8.60 17.28
CA ARG A 74 -1.09 -7.29 17.60
C ARG A 74 -1.43 -6.50 16.34
N GLN A 75 -2.65 -5.96 16.33
CA GLN A 75 -3.13 -5.14 15.22
C GLN A 75 -4.25 -4.22 15.70
N GLY A 76 -4.36 -3.09 15.01
CA GLY A 76 -5.57 -2.30 14.99
C GLY A 76 -5.57 -1.10 15.92
N LEU A 77 -6.62 -0.29 15.77
CA LEU A 77 -6.75 1.02 16.41
C LEU A 77 -6.78 0.92 17.95
N ASN A 78 -7.40 -0.14 18.48
CA ASN A 78 -7.39 -0.45 19.92
C ASN A 78 -5.99 -0.68 20.46
N SER A 79 -5.10 -1.34 19.73
CA SER A 79 -3.71 -1.54 20.16
C SER A 79 -2.97 -0.21 20.28
N THR A 80 -3.28 0.78 19.42
CA THR A 80 -2.72 2.13 19.56
C THR A 80 -3.18 2.84 20.80
N ILE A 81 -4.45 2.71 21.14
CA ILE A 81 -5.04 3.38 22.29
C ILE A 81 -4.61 2.71 23.60
N LEU A 82 -4.61 1.38 23.64
CA LEU A 82 -4.38 0.61 24.86
C LEU A 82 -2.90 0.35 25.13
N ASP A 83 -2.10 0.08 24.09
CA ASP A 83 -0.67 -0.23 24.23
C ASP A 83 0.22 0.98 23.95
N ALA A 84 -0.35 2.12 23.52
CA ALA A 84 0.37 3.33 23.11
C ALA A 84 1.37 3.10 21.95
N LEU A 85 1.03 2.20 21.02
CA LEU A 85 1.89 1.80 19.90
C LEU A 85 1.30 2.19 18.54
N ALA A 86 2.13 2.26 17.50
CA ALA A 86 1.65 2.64 16.18
C ALA A 86 0.61 1.64 15.64
N PRO A 87 -0.45 2.09 14.95
CA PRO A 87 -1.36 1.18 14.28
C PRO A 87 -0.61 0.43 13.18
N ILE A 88 -0.96 -0.84 13.02
CA ILE A 88 -0.48 -1.70 11.94
C ILE A 88 -1.65 -1.90 10.98
N ASN A 89 -1.49 -1.41 9.76
CA ASN A 89 -2.52 -1.46 8.71
C ASN A 89 -2.15 -2.46 7.62
N THR A 90 -3.16 -2.89 6.88
CA THR A 90 -3.02 -3.79 5.74
C THR A 90 -3.41 -3.03 4.49
N PHE A 91 -2.58 -3.11 3.46
CA PHE A 91 -2.75 -2.39 2.20
C PHE A 91 -3.07 -3.37 1.07
N PRO A 92 -3.95 -3.00 0.12
CA PRO A 92 -4.30 -3.86 -1.01
C PRO A 92 -3.24 -3.85 -2.11
N LEU A 93 -2.60 -2.68 -2.33
CA LEU A 93 -1.64 -2.46 -3.40
C LEU A 93 -0.30 -2.03 -2.82
N ASP A 94 0.77 -2.51 -3.44
CA ASP A 94 2.11 -1.95 -3.24
C ASP A 94 2.21 -0.57 -3.95
N PRO A 95 3.19 0.29 -3.60
CA PRO A 95 3.41 1.57 -4.26
C PRO A 95 4.07 1.47 -5.64
N ASP A 96 4.23 0.28 -6.24
CA ASP A 96 4.74 0.15 -7.59
C ASP A 96 3.69 0.60 -8.61
N ASN A 97 3.70 1.90 -8.92
CA ASN A 97 2.79 2.49 -9.90
C ASN A 97 3.22 2.19 -11.36
N SER A 98 3.84 1.02 -11.56
CA SER A 98 4.17 0.39 -12.83
C SER A 98 2.89 0.18 -13.65
N LYS A 99 2.83 0.80 -14.84
CA LYS A 99 1.72 0.62 -15.79
C LYS A 99 1.58 -0.81 -16.33
N GLN A 100 2.53 -1.71 -16.02
CA GLN A 100 2.46 -3.09 -16.51
C GLN A 100 1.45 -3.95 -15.76
N ASP A 101 1.10 -3.56 -14.52
CA ASP A 101 0.41 -4.47 -13.60
C ASP A 101 -1.01 -3.99 -13.23
N ASP A 102 -1.56 -3.03 -14.00
CA ASP A 102 -2.80 -2.31 -13.68
C ASP A 102 -2.84 -1.75 -12.24
N ASN A 103 -1.66 -1.59 -11.61
CA ASN A 103 -1.52 -0.98 -10.30
C ASN A 103 -1.75 0.53 -10.42
N ASN A 104 -2.76 1.01 -9.70
CA ASN A 104 -3.18 2.41 -9.65
C ASN A 104 -2.96 3.01 -8.26
N TYR A 105 -1.87 2.61 -7.59
CA TYR A 105 -1.52 3.05 -6.26
C TYR A 105 -1.74 4.55 -6.08
N SER A 106 -2.43 4.88 -4.99
CA SER A 106 -2.59 6.23 -4.49
C SER A 106 -2.33 6.24 -2.99
N PRO A 107 -1.56 7.23 -2.48
CA PRO A 107 -1.38 7.38 -1.04
C PRO A 107 -2.62 7.97 -0.34
N MET A 108 -3.65 8.34 -1.10
CA MET A 108 -4.89 8.91 -0.58
C MET A 108 -5.89 7.78 -0.34
N TRP A 109 -6.02 7.37 0.91
CA TRP A 109 -6.81 6.22 1.29
C TRP A 109 -8.23 6.60 1.73
N ASP A 110 -9.21 5.81 1.32
CA ASP A 110 -10.57 5.80 1.85
C ASP A 110 -10.72 4.61 2.81
N ALA A 111 -10.96 4.88 4.09
CA ALA A 111 -10.93 3.84 5.12
C ALA A 111 -12.26 3.09 5.22
N HIS A 112 -12.21 1.76 5.07
CA HIS A 112 -13.32 0.83 5.30
C HIS A 112 -13.00 0.00 6.55
N ILE A 113 -13.28 0.57 7.72
CA ILE A 113 -12.81 0.02 8.99
C ILE A 113 -13.52 -1.29 9.29
N ASN A 114 -12.75 -2.34 9.59
CA ASN A 114 -13.29 -3.64 9.94
C ASN A 114 -13.23 -3.91 11.45
N VAL A 115 -14.09 -4.81 11.94
CA VAL A 115 -14.09 -5.31 13.30
C VAL A 115 -14.25 -6.83 13.32
N TRP A 116 -13.46 -7.50 14.16
CA TRP A 116 -13.70 -8.87 14.56
C TRP A 116 -15.03 -8.99 15.33
N THR A 117 -15.83 -10.00 15.01
CA THR A 117 -17.10 -10.24 15.68
C THR A 117 -16.90 -10.79 17.10
N PRO A 118 -17.86 -10.56 18.02
CA PRO A 118 -17.82 -11.17 19.34
C PRO A 118 -17.70 -12.70 19.28
N GLU A 119 -18.34 -13.34 18.30
CA GLU A 119 -18.32 -14.78 18.09
C GLU A 119 -16.92 -15.28 17.72
N ALA A 120 -16.25 -14.65 16.74
CA ALA A 120 -14.88 -15.00 16.34
C ALA A 120 -13.88 -14.75 17.48
N ILE A 121 -14.06 -13.67 18.25
CA ILE A 121 -13.25 -13.39 19.43
C ILE A 121 -13.44 -14.49 20.49
N ALA A 122 -14.67 -14.89 20.78
CA ALA A 122 -14.97 -15.94 21.75
C ALA A 122 -14.43 -17.31 21.31
N ALA A 123 -14.34 -17.55 19.99
CA ALA A 123 -13.75 -18.75 19.41
C ALA A 123 -12.20 -18.73 19.41
N GLY A 124 -11.58 -17.60 19.72
CA GLY A 124 -10.12 -17.45 19.72
C GLY A 124 -9.52 -17.30 18.31
N GLU A 125 -10.31 -16.86 17.34
CA GLU A 125 -9.92 -16.73 15.94
C GLU A 125 -9.25 -15.39 15.64
N ARG A 126 -9.42 -14.41 16.53
CA ARG A 126 -8.87 -13.06 16.36
C ARG A 126 -7.33 -13.11 16.30
N ARG A 127 -6.80 -12.59 15.20
CA ARG A 127 -5.36 -12.56 14.89
C ARG A 127 -5.04 -11.36 13.99
N GLN A 128 -3.78 -11.20 13.65
CA GLN A 128 -3.38 -10.19 12.66
C GLN A 128 -3.91 -10.59 11.26
N ILE A 129 -4.47 -9.62 10.56
CA ILE A 129 -4.91 -9.72 9.17
C ILE A 129 -3.81 -9.09 8.32
N ILE A 130 -3.04 -9.90 7.58
CA ILE A 130 -1.82 -9.46 6.88
C ILE A 130 -1.97 -9.32 5.36
N GLY A 131 -3.17 -9.57 4.83
CA GLY A 131 -3.44 -9.42 3.40
C GLY A 131 -4.93 -9.29 3.09
N PHE A 132 -5.23 -8.73 1.92
CA PHE A 132 -6.62 -8.54 1.47
C PHE A 132 -7.33 -9.84 1.11
N GLU A 133 -6.62 -10.82 0.55
CA GLU A 133 -7.20 -12.14 0.28
C GLU A 133 -7.66 -12.84 1.57
N ASP A 134 -6.96 -12.60 2.67
CA ASP A 134 -7.33 -13.10 4.00
C ASP A 134 -8.52 -12.32 4.56
N LEU A 135 -8.50 -10.99 4.46
CA LEU A 135 -9.62 -10.13 4.84
C LEU A 135 -10.91 -10.51 4.11
N GLU A 136 -10.85 -10.76 2.81
CA GLU A 136 -12.00 -11.18 1.99
C GLU A 136 -12.63 -12.48 2.51
N LYS A 137 -11.82 -13.46 2.92
CA LYS A 137 -12.31 -14.72 3.50
C LYS A 137 -12.97 -14.47 4.85
N LEU A 138 -12.35 -13.68 5.71
CA LEU A 138 -12.88 -13.33 7.04
C LEU A 138 -14.17 -12.52 6.98
N VAL A 139 -14.34 -11.69 5.94
CA VAL A 139 -15.61 -10.98 5.72
C VAL A 139 -16.66 -11.93 5.15
N ALA A 140 -16.29 -12.80 4.20
CA ALA A 140 -17.20 -13.76 3.60
C ALA A 140 -17.75 -14.80 4.59
N ASP A 141 -16.96 -15.22 5.58
CA ASP A 141 -17.37 -16.16 6.62
C ASP A 141 -18.05 -15.49 7.83
N GLY A 142 -18.00 -14.16 7.92
CA GLY A 142 -18.62 -13.36 8.97
C GLY A 142 -17.80 -13.23 10.26
N SER A 143 -16.53 -13.64 10.25
CA SER A 143 -15.60 -13.45 11.37
C SER A 143 -15.23 -11.97 11.56
N VAL A 144 -15.21 -11.23 10.46
CA VAL A 144 -14.94 -9.79 10.41
C VAL A 144 -16.08 -9.08 9.68
N VAL A 145 -16.51 -7.93 10.20
CA VAL A 145 -17.63 -7.15 9.66
C VAL A 145 -17.32 -5.65 9.65
N ASP A 146 -18.23 -4.86 9.07
CA ASP A 146 -18.20 -3.40 9.15
C ASP A 146 -18.09 -2.91 10.61
N ALA A 147 -17.21 -1.94 10.85
CA ALA A 147 -17.29 -1.16 12.07
C ALA A 147 -18.65 -0.43 12.15
N PRO A 148 -19.25 -0.25 13.34
CA PRO A 148 -20.59 0.33 13.48
C PRO A 148 -20.80 1.72 12.84
N ALA A 149 -19.73 2.49 12.66
CA ALA A 149 -19.78 3.83 12.07
C ALA A 149 -19.68 3.84 10.54
N ASN A 150 -19.37 2.71 9.90
CA ASN A 150 -19.30 2.62 8.45
C ASN A 150 -20.69 2.83 7.84
N ALA A 151 -20.76 3.64 6.79
CA ALA A 151 -22.01 3.99 6.14
C ALA A 151 -21.80 4.37 4.68
N GLY A 152 -22.59 3.77 3.79
CA GLY A 152 -22.52 3.96 2.36
C GLY A 152 -22.81 2.65 1.64
N ASP A 153 -22.56 2.65 0.34
CA ASP A 153 -22.63 1.44 -0.47
C ASP A 153 -21.40 0.55 -0.21
N PRO A 154 -21.56 -0.78 -0.21
CA PRO A 154 -20.44 -1.72 -0.18
C PRO A 154 -19.42 -1.45 -1.30
N ASN A 155 -18.14 -1.70 -1.02
CA ASN A 155 -17.09 -1.61 -2.02
C ASN A 155 -16.42 -2.98 -2.20
N ASP A 156 -16.63 -3.59 -3.37
CA ASP A 156 -16.12 -4.92 -3.69
C ASP A 156 -14.59 -5.00 -3.66
N PHE A 157 -13.88 -3.89 -3.94
CA PHE A 157 -12.41 -3.83 -3.87
C PHE A 157 -11.86 -4.05 -2.45
N VAL A 158 -12.66 -3.75 -1.42
CA VAL A 158 -12.30 -3.89 0.00
C VAL A 158 -13.25 -4.89 0.67
N ALA A 159 -13.41 -6.06 0.04
CA ALA A 159 -14.19 -7.19 0.54
C ALA A 159 -15.69 -6.91 0.77
N GLY A 160 -16.26 -5.87 0.14
CA GLY A 160 -17.65 -5.47 0.34
C GLY A 160 -17.89 -4.69 1.64
N LEU A 161 -16.83 -4.26 2.33
CA LEU A 161 -16.96 -3.38 3.50
C LEU A 161 -17.45 -1.99 3.05
N LYS A 162 -18.19 -1.31 3.93
CA LYS A 162 -18.70 0.04 3.70
C LYS A 162 -17.67 1.09 4.14
N PRO A 163 -17.70 2.28 3.54
CA PRO A 163 -16.76 3.33 3.90
C PRO A 163 -17.06 3.90 5.29
N SER A 164 -16.01 4.20 6.05
CA SER A 164 -16.10 4.99 7.28
C SER A 164 -16.22 6.49 7.01
N LYS A 165 -15.92 6.91 5.77
CA LYS A 165 -15.77 8.31 5.32
C LYS A 165 -14.53 9.02 5.87
N ALA A 166 -13.64 8.28 6.54
CA ALA A 166 -12.31 8.76 6.88
C ALA A 166 -11.40 8.66 5.64
N ILE A 167 -10.87 9.81 5.22
CA ILE A 167 -9.83 9.92 4.21
C ILE A 167 -8.51 10.16 4.93
N ILE A 168 -7.50 9.37 4.59
CA ILE A 168 -6.17 9.42 5.21
C ILE A 168 -5.15 9.48 4.08
N ASN A 169 -4.35 10.55 4.03
CA ASN A 169 -3.19 10.57 3.15
C ASN A 169 -2.01 9.94 3.89
N CYS A 170 -1.68 8.70 3.56
CA CYS A 170 -0.53 8.01 4.12
C CYS A 170 0.36 7.36 3.04
N PRO A 171 1.29 8.12 2.44
CA PRO A 171 2.21 7.57 1.45
C PRO A 171 3.16 6.56 2.07
N VAL A 172 3.38 5.47 1.34
CA VAL A 172 4.47 4.53 1.59
C VAL A 172 5.77 5.23 1.20
N ILE A 173 6.72 5.31 2.13
CA ILE A 173 8.00 6.00 1.93
C ILE A 173 9.19 5.04 1.83
N ALA A 174 9.03 3.80 2.27
CA ALA A 174 10.03 2.77 2.09
C ALA A 174 9.41 1.37 2.05
N GLN A 175 9.90 0.58 1.11
CA GLN A 175 9.82 -0.87 1.10
C GLN A 175 11.26 -1.37 1.01
N PRO A 176 11.78 -2.13 1.98
CA PRO A 176 13.01 -2.86 1.77
C PRO A 176 12.74 -3.89 0.67
N THR A 177 13.31 -3.67 -0.50
CA THR A 177 13.44 -4.75 -1.48
C THR A 177 14.30 -5.86 -0.88
N GLU A 178 14.06 -7.10 -1.30
CA GLU A 178 14.76 -8.33 -0.92
C GLU A 178 16.31 -8.24 -0.96
N ALA A 179 16.87 -7.17 -1.54
CA ALA A 179 18.30 -6.85 -1.60
C ALA A 179 18.98 -6.61 -0.24
N ALA A 180 18.25 -6.43 0.87
CA ALA A 180 18.87 -6.26 2.20
C ALA A 180 19.42 -7.56 2.82
N THR A 181 19.30 -8.71 2.14
CA THR A 181 19.90 -9.99 2.56
C THR A 181 21.14 -10.41 1.77
N MET A 182 21.67 -9.55 0.89
CA MET A 182 23.05 -9.76 0.44
C MET A 182 23.95 -9.54 1.66
N PRO A 183 24.69 -10.55 2.15
CA PRO A 183 25.73 -10.29 3.13
C PRO A 183 26.62 -9.24 2.49
N ASP A 184 26.88 -8.18 3.25
CA ASP A 184 27.85 -7.14 2.93
C ASP A 184 29.17 -7.85 2.58
N THR A 185 29.38 -8.17 1.30
CA THR A 185 30.69 -8.50 0.79
C THR A 185 31.40 -7.18 0.84
N ALA A 186 31.95 -6.93 2.03
CA ALA A 186 32.73 -5.76 2.38
C ALA A 186 33.48 -5.32 1.13
N THR A 187 33.02 -4.20 0.56
CA THR A 187 33.81 -3.45 -0.39
C THR A 187 34.96 -2.91 0.44
N SER A 188 35.99 -3.74 0.62
CA SER A 188 37.25 -3.28 1.15
C SER A 188 37.68 -2.13 0.26
N GLU A 189 37.76 -0.93 0.82
CA GLU A 189 38.33 0.22 0.13
C GLU A 189 39.65 -0.22 -0.53
N PRO A 190 39.86 0.07 -1.83
CA PRO A 190 41.12 -0.26 -2.46
C PRO A 190 42.22 0.50 -1.73
N THR A 191 43.22 -0.25 -1.27
CA THR A 191 44.40 0.30 -0.60
C THR A 191 45.09 1.25 -1.58
N PRO A 192 45.52 2.46 -1.16
CA PRO A 192 46.20 3.39 -2.06
C PRO A 192 47.47 2.75 -2.63
N GLY A 193 47.44 2.34 -3.90
CA GLY A 193 48.59 1.73 -4.57
C GLY A 193 48.28 0.68 -5.64
N GLU A 194 47.05 0.17 -5.73
CA GLU A 194 46.69 -0.83 -6.73
C GLU A 194 46.12 -0.17 -8.00
N SER A 195 46.78 -0.38 -9.15
CA SER A 195 46.35 0.17 -10.43
C SER A 195 45.04 -0.49 -10.88
N ALA A 196 44.04 0.33 -11.21
CA ALA A 196 42.76 -0.14 -11.73
C ALA A 196 42.95 -1.08 -12.94
N PRO A 197 42.16 -2.17 -13.05
CA PRO A 197 42.20 -3.05 -14.21
C PRO A 197 41.74 -2.28 -15.47
N PRO A 198 42.30 -2.59 -16.66
CA PRO A 198 41.97 -1.86 -17.87
C PRO A 198 40.50 -2.10 -18.26
N LEU A 199 39.83 -1.01 -18.66
CA LEU A 199 38.47 -1.04 -19.19
C LEU A 199 38.41 -1.90 -20.48
N PRO A 200 37.32 -2.67 -20.70
CA PRO A 200 37.19 -3.49 -21.89
C PRO A 200 37.02 -2.60 -23.14
N LEU A 201 37.78 -2.94 -24.18
CA LEU A 201 37.78 -2.26 -25.47
C LEU A 201 36.46 -2.56 -26.21
N ILE A 202 35.57 -1.57 -26.35
CA ILE A 202 34.40 -1.67 -27.23
C ILE A 202 34.91 -1.60 -28.68
N ALA A 203 34.75 -2.69 -29.43
CA ALA A 203 35.11 -2.76 -30.84
C ALA A 203 34.18 -1.87 -31.68
N LEU A 204 34.72 -0.79 -32.25
CA LEU A 204 34.12 -0.04 -33.36
C LEU A 204 34.33 -0.81 -34.67
N GLY A 205 33.24 -1.15 -35.36
CA GLY A 205 33.23 -1.60 -36.76
C GLY A 205 31.98 -2.46 -37.03
N ALA A 206 31.11 -2.21 -38.02
CA ALA A 206 31.25 -1.42 -39.23
C ALA A 206 29.89 -0.91 -39.72
N LEU A 207 29.87 0.32 -40.25
CA LEU A 207 28.88 0.79 -41.21
C LEU A 207 29.33 0.34 -42.62
N ALA A 208 28.48 -0.35 -43.38
CA ALA A 208 28.47 -0.29 -44.85
C ALA A 208 27.11 -0.72 -45.40
N ALA A 209 26.62 0.08 -46.33
CA ALA A 209 25.29 0.09 -46.93
C ALA A 209 25.00 -1.08 -47.89
N VAL A 210 23.71 -1.41 -48.06
CA VAL A 210 23.14 -1.72 -49.38
C VAL A 210 21.74 -1.10 -49.46
N ALA A 211 21.62 -0.13 -50.37
CA ALA A 211 20.36 0.35 -50.89
C ALA A 211 19.87 -0.60 -51.99
N SER A 212 18.58 -0.90 -52.05
CA SER A 212 17.84 -1.10 -53.31
C SER A 212 16.33 -1.00 -53.09
N ALA A 213 15.70 -0.26 -53.99
CA ALA A 213 14.33 0.20 -53.97
C ALA A 213 13.42 -0.67 -54.84
N THR A 214 12.17 -0.88 -54.40
CA THR A 214 10.98 -1.09 -55.25
C THR A 214 9.75 -0.81 -54.38
N PHE A 215 9.09 0.35 -54.44
CA PHE A 215 8.10 0.77 -55.43
C PHE A 215 6.94 -0.24 -55.60
N TRP A 216 5.81 -0.02 -54.92
CA TRP A 216 4.50 0.07 -55.56
C TRP A 216 3.48 0.84 -54.71
N MET A 217 2.91 1.88 -55.32
CA MET A 217 1.80 2.71 -54.89
C MET A 217 0.46 1.98 -55.02
N ARG A 218 -0.52 2.34 -54.17
CA ARG A 218 -1.77 3.07 -54.52
C ARG A 218 -2.68 3.06 -53.28
N ARG A 219 -2.98 4.20 -52.63
CA ARG A 219 -4.00 5.22 -52.99
C ARG A 219 -5.35 4.61 -53.39
N ALA A 220 -6.53 5.08 -53.00
CA ALA A 220 -7.01 6.14 -52.11
C ALA A 220 -8.54 6.19 -52.30
N ARG A 221 -9.23 6.95 -51.42
CA ARG A 221 -10.60 7.52 -51.54
C ARG A 221 -11.71 6.56 -51.10
N VAL A 222 -12.74 7.00 -50.37
CA VAL A 222 -13.30 8.36 -50.15
C VAL A 222 -13.46 8.63 -48.66
#